data_AF-A0A2N9N1F0-F1
#
_entry.id   AF-A0A2N9N1F0-F1
#
_cell.length_a   1.000
_cell.length_b   1.000
_cell.length_c   1.000
_cell.angle_alpha   90.00
_cell.angle_beta   90.00
_cell.angle_gamma   90.00
#
_symmetry.space_group_name_H-M   'P 1'
#
loop_
_entity.id
_entity.type
_entity.pdbx_description
1 polymer ?
#
loop_
_entity_poly.entity_id
_entity_poly.type
_entity_poly.pdbx_seq_one_letter_code
_entity_poly.pdbx_strand_id
1 'polypeptide(L)'
;MLIAFLAYCLQVTLKNRLLIHAQGLTPAAVFEKLATIQMVEVWIPMVDGRWLVLPRHTPPEKPVQALLNHIRITLPFQPPPRIKASQLPE
;
A
#
# COMPACT_ATOMS: atom_id res chain seq x y z
N MET A 1 19.59 -9.97 9.22
CA MET A 1 20.34 -8.88 8.53
C MET A 1 19.64 -8.33 7.29
N LEU A 2 19.06 -9.16 6.41
CA LEU A 2 18.45 -8.68 5.15
C LEU A 2 17.34 -7.62 5.34
N ILE A 3 16.44 -7.82 6.30
CA ILE A 3 15.31 -6.89 6.54
C ILE A 3 15.81 -5.49 6.91
N ALA A 4 16.80 -5.40 7.82
CA ALA A 4 17.40 -4.13 8.21
C ALA A 4 18.13 -3.45 7.04
N PHE A 5 18.81 -4.22 6.19
CA PHE A 5 19.45 -3.71 4.98
C PHE A 5 18.42 -3.14 4.00
N LEU A 6 17.34 -3.88 3.72
CA LEU A 6 16.26 -3.42 2.84
C LEU A 6 15.58 -2.15 3.38
N ALA A 7 15.30 -2.11 4.69
CA ALA A 7 14.73 -0.93 5.34
C ALA A 7 15.65 0.28 5.21
N TYR A 8 16.96 0.11 5.41
CA TYR A 8 17.93 1.18 5.26
C TYR A 8 18.03 1.67 3.82
N CYS A 9 18.12 0.76 2.83
CA CYS A 9 18.12 1.11 1.41
C CYS A 9 16.86 1.89 1.01
N LEU A 10 15.69 1.46 1.50
CA LEU A 10 14.43 2.16 1.27
C LEU A 10 14.45 3.58 1.87
N GLN A 11 14.93 3.71 3.11
CA GLN A 11 15.02 4.99 3.81
C GLN A 11 15.95 5.98 3.08
N VAL A 12 17.13 5.53 2.66
CA VAL A 12 18.12 6.37 1.95
C VAL A 12 17.59 6.77 0.56
N THR A 13 16.96 5.84 -0.16
CA THR A 13 16.36 6.12 -1.47
C THR A 13 15.25 7.16 -1.37
N LEU A 14 14.39 7.03 -0.36
CA LEU A 14 13.32 7.98 -0.10
C LEU A 14 13.87 9.36 0.28
N LYS A 15 14.89 9.42 1.15
CA LYS A 15 15.55 10.68 1.54
C LYS A 15 16.10 11.42 0.31
N ASN A 16 16.78 10.73 -0.60
CA ASN A 16 17.30 11.33 -1.82
C ASN A 16 16.19 11.84 -2.74
N ARG A 17 15.09 11.09 -2.89
CA ARG A 17 13.93 11.56 -3.65
C ARG A 17 13.27 12.80 -3.04
N LEU A 18 13.14 12.83 -1.71
CA LEU A 18 12.59 13.97 -0.98
C LEU A 18 13.47 15.22 -1.07
N LEU A 19 14.80 15.08 -1.09
CA LEU A 19 15.69 16.23 -1.33
C LEU A 19 15.42 16.92 -2.68
N ILE A 20 15.09 16.13 -3.71
CA ILE A 20 14.86 16.65 -5.07
C ILE A 20 13.44 17.22 -5.21
N HIS A 21 12.44 16.56 -4.63
CA HIS A 21 11.04 16.89 -4.88
C HIS A 21 10.44 17.73 -3.74
N ALA A 22 10.86 17.53 -2.49
CA ALA A 22 10.17 17.98 -1.27
C ALA A 22 11.13 18.38 -0.14
N GLN A 23 11.91 19.45 -0.35
CA GLN A 23 12.81 20.02 0.66
C GLN A 23 12.02 20.51 1.90
N GLY A 24 11.84 19.63 2.90
CA GLY A 24 11.09 19.93 4.13
C GLY A 24 10.36 18.73 4.75
N LEU A 25 10.18 17.63 4.00
CA LEU A 25 9.59 16.40 4.55
C LEU A 25 10.66 15.44 5.06
N THR A 26 10.45 14.90 6.25
CA THR A 26 11.29 13.83 6.79
C THR A 26 10.86 12.47 6.22
N PRO A 27 11.80 11.55 5.93
CA PRO A 27 11.46 10.20 5.46
C PRO A 27 10.50 9.45 6.39
N ALA A 28 10.63 9.64 7.71
CA ALA A 28 9.77 9.03 8.71
C ALA A 28 8.31 9.48 8.57
N ALA A 29 8.06 10.79 8.46
CA ALA A 29 6.71 11.33 8.28
C ALA A 29 6.07 10.83 6.97
N VAL A 30 6.87 10.66 5.91
CA VAL A 30 6.39 10.08 4.65
C VAL A 30 5.99 8.62 4.82
N PHE A 31 6.78 7.81 5.53
CA PHE A 31 6.40 6.43 5.81
C PHE A 31 5.14 6.33 6.66
N GLU A 32 4.98 7.18 7.68
CA GLU A 32 3.75 7.23 8.48
C GLU A 32 2.52 7.51 7.61
N LYS A 33 2.63 8.48 6.68
CA LYS A 33 1.56 8.82 5.76
C LYS A 33 1.29 7.69 4.75
N LEU A 34 2.33 7.06 4.20
CA LEU A 34 2.17 5.95 3.27
C LEU A 34 1.63 4.68 3.95
N ALA A 35 1.94 4.46 5.23
CA ALA A 35 1.44 3.32 6.01
C ALA A 35 -0.08 3.34 6.21
N THR A 36 -0.73 4.49 6.02
CA THR A 36 -2.21 4.58 6.01
C THR A 36 -2.84 3.86 4.82
N ILE A 37 -2.08 3.65 3.74
CA ILE A 37 -2.50 2.90 2.57
C ILE A 37 -2.27 1.43 2.84
N GLN A 38 -3.34 0.72 3.18
CA GLN A 38 -3.31 -0.69 3.50
C GLN A 38 -3.95 -1.49 2.37
N MET A 39 -3.39 -2.67 2.09
CA MET A 39 -4.05 -3.67 1.26
C MET A 39 -4.95 -4.51 2.17
N VAL A 40 -6.25 -4.51 1.90
CA VAL A 40 -7.25 -5.25 2.66
C VAL A 40 -7.88 -6.30 1.76
N GLU A 41 -8.09 -7.51 2.29
CA GLU A 41 -8.80 -8.57 1.59
C GLU A 41 -10.27 -8.59 2.06
N VAL A 42 -11.20 -8.27 1.17
CA VAL A 42 -12.65 -8.27 1.48
C VAL A 42 -13.24 -9.61 1.04
N TRP A 43 -13.90 -10.30 1.96
CA TRP A 43 -14.53 -11.60 1.72
C TRP A 43 -16.05 -11.45 1.73
N ILE A 44 -16.70 -11.77 0.59
CA ILE A 44 -18.13 -11.63 0.40
C ILE A 44 -18.74 -13.02 0.15
N PRO A 45 -19.72 -13.48 0.94
CA PRO A 45 -20.39 -14.75 0.70
C PRO A 45 -21.29 -14.64 -0.54
N MET A 46 -21.21 -15.63 -1.44
CA MET A 46 -22.07 -15.75 -2.62
C MET A 46 -23.23 -16.72 -2.34
N VAL A 47 -24.34 -16.55 -3.07
CA VAL A 47 -25.57 -17.38 -2.93
C VAL A 47 -25.29 -18.89 -3.13
N ASP A 48 -24.32 -19.23 -3.98
CA ASP A 48 -23.88 -20.62 -4.24
C ASP A 48 -22.94 -21.20 -3.16
N GLY A 49 -22.75 -20.54 -2.02
CA GLY A 49 -21.82 -20.98 -0.96
C GLY A 49 -20.33 -20.73 -1.25
N ARG A 50 -20.00 -20.11 -2.39
CA ARG A 50 -18.63 -19.67 -2.74
C ARG A 50 -18.26 -18.37 -2.05
N TRP A 51 -16.97 -18.10 -1.91
CA TRP A 51 -16.46 -16.84 -1.37
C TRP A 51 -15.87 -15.98 -2.48
N LEU A 52 -16.34 -14.73 -2.56
CA LEU A 52 -15.78 -13.73 -3.43
C LEU A 52 -14.74 -12.93 -2.66
N VAL A 53 -13.48 -13.00 -3.11
CA VAL A 53 -12.30 -12.38 -2.49
C VAL A 53 -11.89 -11.16 -3.31
N LEU A 54 -11.97 -9.98 -2.70
CA LEU A 54 -11.64 -8.68 -3.30
C LEU A 54 -10.47 -8.05 -2.54
N PRO A 55 -9.22 -8.22 -2.99
CA PRO A 55 -8.11 -7.46 -2.46
C PRO A 55 -8.19 -6.02 -2.98
N ARG A 56 -8.24 -5.05 -2.07
CA ARG A 56 -8.36 -3.62 -2.39
C ARG A 56 -7.42 -2.80 -1.54
N HIS A 57 -6.89 -1.74 -2.13
CA HIS A 57 -6.22 -0.70 -1.37
C HIS A 57 -7.24 0.20 -0.67
N THR A 58 -6.91 0.63 0.55
CA THR A 58 -7.61 1.77 1.15
C THR A 58 -7.37 3.02 0.29
N PRO A 59 -8.40 3.84 0.03
CA PRO A 59 -8.23 5.07 -0.72
C PRO A 59 -7.29 6.00 0.07
N PRO A 60 -6.24 6.55 -0.57
CA PRO A 60 -5.33 7.47 0.10
C PRO A 60 -6.08 8.75 0.49
N GLU A 61 -5.81 9.24 1.70
CA GLU A 61 -6.31 10.55 2.13
C GLU A 61 -5.73 11.66 1.25
N LYS A 62 -6.43 12.81 1.13
CA LYS A 62 -5.98 13.98 0.36
C LYS A 62 -4.50 14.36 0.57
N PRO A 63 -3.96 14.47 1.80
CA PRO A 63 -2.54 14.79 2.00
C PRO A 63 -1.61 13.69 1.49
N VAL A 64 -2.01 12.42 1.58
CA VAL A 64 -1.24 11.27 1.11
C VAL A 64 -1.23 11.23 -0.43
N GLN A 65 -2.36 11.54 -1.06
CA GLN A 65 -2.46 11.66 -2.51
C GLN A 65 -1.58 12.80 -3.05
N ALA A 66 -1.59 13.97 -2.39
CA ALA A 66 -0.71 15.08 -2.75
C ALA A 66 0.77 14.69 -2.60
N LEU A 67 1.12 13.98 -1.52
CA LEU A 67 2.46 13.46 -1.30
C LEU A 67 2.90 12.49 -2.39
N LEU A 68 2.06 11.52 -2.77
CA LEU A 68 2.31 10.55 -3.85
C LEU A 68 2.60 11.24 -5.18
N ASN A 69 1.79 12.25 -5.53
CA ASN A 69 1.99 13.05 -6.74
C ASN A 69 3.32 13.81 -6.69
N HIS A 70 3.64 14.36 -5.52
CA HIS A 70 4.84 15.16 -5.30
C HIS A 70 6.14 14.33 -5.43
N ILE A 71 6.14 13.11 -4.88
CA ILE A 71 7.27 12.17 -4.98
C ILE A 71 7.24 11.31 -6.26
N ARG A 72 6.26 11.54 -7.13
CA ARG A 72 6.02 10.82 -8.40
C ARG A 72 5.96 9.30 -8.22
N ILE A 73 5.23 8.85 -7.19
CA ILE A 73 4.96 7.43 -6.94
C ILE A 73 3.48 7.16 -7.19
N THR A 74 3.20 6.14 -8.01
CA THR A 74 1.84 5.63 -8.23
C THR A 74 1.60 4.42 -7.35
N LEU A 75 0.35 4.25 -6.89
CA LEU A 75 -0.04 3.02 -6.23
C LEU A 75 0.11 1.82 -7.19
N PRO A 76 0.50 0.65 -6.69
CA PRO A 76 0.54 -0.55 -7.51
C PRO A 76 -0.86 -0.92 -8.01
N PHE A 77 -0.91 -1.67 -9.10
CA PHE A 77 -2.16 -2.15 -9.67
C PHE A 77 -2.90 -3.05 -8.67
N GLN A 78 -4.20 -2.80 -8.49
CA GLN A 78 -5.05 -3.63 -7.65
C GLN A 78 -5.30 -4.97 -8.35
N PRO A 79 -5.05 -6.11 -7.68
CA PRO A 79 -5.28 -7.42 -8.29
C PRO A 79 -6.78 -7.64 -8.58
N PRO A 80 -7.13 -8.43 -9.61
CA PRO A 80 -8.52 -8.69 -9.94
C PRO A 80 -9.23 -9.48 -8.83
N PRO A 81 -10.57 -9.35 -8.72
CA PRO A 81 -11.36 -10.14 -7.79
C PRO A 81 -11.23 -11.64 -8.10
N ARG A 82 -11.11 -12.45 -7.06
CA ARG A 82 -10.94 -13.91 -7.17
C ARG A 82 -12.13 -14.60 -6.51
N ILE A 83 -12.63 -15.67 -7.12
CA ILE A 83 -13.64 -16.51 -6.49
C ILE A 83 -12.91 -17.71 -5.89
N LYS A 84 -13.06 -17.93 -4.58
CA LYS A 84 -12.62 -19.15 -3.92
C LYS A 84 -13.81 -20.10 -3.79
N ALA A 85 -13.59 -21.37 -4.13
CA ALA A 85 -14.53 -22.44 -3.77
C ALA A 85 -14.64 -22.51 -2.24
N SER A 86 -15.75 -23.04 -1.74
CA SER A 86 -16.04 -23.24 -0.32
C SER A 86 -15.01 -24.16 0.33
N GLN A 87 -13.83 -23.65 0.64
CA GLN A 87 -12.98 -24.16 1.69
C GLN A 87 -13.11 -23.16 2.83
N LEU A 88 -13.89 -23.55 3.82
CA LEU A 88 -13.98 -22.91 5.12
C LEU A 88 -12.56 -22.61 5.61
N PRO A 89 -12.21 -21.37 5.99
CA PRO A 89 -10.95 -21.13 6.70
C PRO A 89 -11.06 -21.83 8.06
N GLU A 90 -10.19 -22.80 8.33
CA GLU A 90 -9.87 -23.25 9.70
C GLU A 90 -9.15 -22.15 10.48
#